data_AF-A0A663F861-F1
#
_entry.id   AF-A0A663F861-F1
#
_cell.length_a   1.000
_cell.length_b   1.000
_cell.length_c   1.000
_cell.angle_alpha   90.00
_cell.angle_beta   90.00
_cell.angle_gamma   90.00
#
_symmetry.space_group_name_H-M   'P 1'
#
loop_
_entity.id
_entity.type
_entity.pdbx_description
1 polymer ?
#
loop_
_entity_poly.entity_id
_entity_poly.type
_entity_poly.pdbx_seq_one_letter_code
_entity_poly.pdbx_strand_id
1 'polypeptide(L)'
;MIGDLLNEDSGFYLSFLASLWDFDIFSNESFDEITGGFDQLPKAFHKALPNVIQFNCTVEKIMTKGNKVRVFYRAPDTLTPTIVTADYVLVTSTAKATRHIQFLPPLSSAKTHALRSIHYASSSKIALACTEKFWEKDGIQGGQSITDRPSRFIYYPSHNFSSGLGVILASYTWNDDAEFFLPLTDEKYLDVVLQDLSDIHQVSKEYLQYTCDQYVIQKWQLDKHSLGAFAAFTPYQFVDYSQALFNHEGRVHFAGEHAAQPHAWIDTAMKSAVRAASNIHHDSSEAPMLKKEGEWEQPGSFLQKEDL
;
A
#
# COMPACT_ATOMS: atom_id res chain seq x y z
N MET A 1 21.27 -21.23 -0.78
CA MET A 1 20.40 -22.42 -0.85
C MET A 1 19.31 -22.51 0.22
N ILE A 2 19.00 -21.43 0.96
CA ILE A 2 17.67 -21.22 1.58
C ILE A 2 16.98 -20.04 0.90
N GLY A 3 17.73 -18.98 0.55
CA GLY A 3 17.22 -17.87 -0.26
C GLY A 3 16.71 -18.28 -1.65
N ASP A 4 17.32 -19.29 -2.26
CA ASP A 4 16.86 -19.86 -3.55
C ASP A 4 15.53 -20.61 -3.43
N LEU A 5 15.15 -21.09 -2.23
CA LEU A 5 14.00 -21.98 -2.03
C LEU A 5 12.70 -21.21 -1.75
N LEU A 6 12.80 -19.96 -1.28
CA LEU A 6 11.67 -19.09 -0.96
C LEU A 6 11.65 -17.81 -1.81
N ASN A 7 12.42 -17.79 -2.91
CA ASN A 7 12.45 -16.65 -3.85
C ASN A 7 12.84 -15.30 -3.20
N GLU A 8 13.63 -15.37 -2.13
CA GLU A 8 14.08 -14.21 -1.33
C GLU A 8 15.18 -13.42 -2.04
N ASP A 9 15.82 -14.02 -3.04
CA ASP A 9 16.89 -13.44 -3.84
C ASP A 9 16.49 -12.14 -4.54
N SER A 10 15.22 -12.05 -4.96
CA SER A 10 14.66 -10.82 -5.56
C SER A 10 14.71 -9.61 -4.62
N GLY A 11 14.82 -9.84 -3.31
CA GLY A 11 14.80 -8.81 -2.26
C GLY A 11 16.13 -8.62 -1.53
N PHE A 12 17.25 -9.23 -1.95
CA PHE A 12 18.51 -9.18 -1.19
C PHE A 12 19.11 -7.78 -0.98
N TYR A 13 18.67 -6.79 -1.74
CA TYR A 13 19.08 -5.39 -1.56
C TYR A 13 18.30 -4.67 -0.44
N LEU A 14 17.27 -5.30 0.13
CA LEU A 14 16.50 -4.76 1.24
C LEU A 14 17.30 -4.77 2.56
N SER A 15 16.87 -3.96 3.52
CA SER A 15 17.54 -3.91 4.82
C SER A 15 17.30 -5.17 5.64
N PHE A 16 18.27 -5.53 6.48
CA PHE A 16 18.12 -6.64 7.45
C PHE A 16 16.84 -6.51 8.29
N LEU A 17 16.48 -5.29 8.69
CA LEU A 17 15.28 -5.05 9.50
C LEU A 17 13.99 -5.36 8.74
N ALA A 18 13.94 -5.00 7.44
CA ALA A 18 12.81 -5.37 6.59
C ALA A 18 12.68 -6.89 6.47
N SER A 19 13.78 -7.59 6.16
CA SER A 19 13.79 -9.06 6.06
C SER A 19 13.43 -9.76 7.38
N LEU A 20 13.86 -9.19 8.52
CA LEU A 20 13.52 -9.73 9.84
C LEU A 20 12.03 -9.59 10.16
N TRP A 21 11.41 -8.45 9.82
CA TRP A 21 9.96 -8.29 9.99
C TRP A 21 9.18 -9.24 9.09
N ASP A 22 9.57 -9.39 7.83
CA ASP A 22 8.91 -10.33 6.93
C ASP A 22 8.99 -11.76 7.48
N PHE A 23 10.17 -12.18 7.96
CA PHE A 23 10.34 -13.48 8.61
C PHE A 23 9.44 -13.65 9.83
N ASP A 24 9.38 -12.67 10.73
CA ASP A 24 8.55 -12.71 11.94
C ASP A 24 7.06 -12.82 11.58
N ILE A 25 6.59 -12.00 10.63
CA ILE A 25 5.18 -11.94 10.25
C ILE A 25 4.72 -13.25 9.60
N PHE A 26 5.51 -13.82 8.69
CA PHE A 26 5.17 -15.08 8.02
C PHE A 26 5.48 -16.32 8.87
N SER A 27 6.11 -16.16 10.04
CA SER A 27 6.28 -17.26 11.00
C SER A 27 5.03 -17.56 11.83
N ASN A 28 4.02 -16.68 11.80
CA ASN A 28 2.77 -16.87 12.51
C ASN A 28 1.82 -17.82 11.76
N GLU A 29 1.06 -18.64 12.48
CA GLU A 29 0.45 -19.86 11.93
C GLU A 29 -0.91 -19.66 11.22
N SER A 30 -1.54 -18.47 11.27
CA SER A 30 -2.87 -18.28 10.66
C SER A 30 -3.08 -16.91 10.01
N PHE A 31 -3.62 -16.94 8.79
CA PHE A 31 -4.06 -15.77 8.03
C PHE A 31 -5.52 -15.96 7.58
N ASP A 32 -6.27 -14.86 7.56
CA ASP A 32 -7.66 -14.83 7.10
C ASP A 32 -7.81 -13.95 5.87
N GLU A 33 -8.78 -14.29 5.03
CA GLU A 33 -9.24 -13.45 3.92
C GLU A 33 -10.64 -12.89 4.19
N ILE A 34 -10.95 -11.73 3.61
CA ILE A 34 -12.31 -11.19 3.68
C ILE A 34 -13.18 -11.90 2.65
N THR A 35 -14.18 -12.65 3.12
CA THR A 35 -15.15 -13.32 2.24
C THR A 35 -15.82 -12.33 1.29
N GLY A 36 -15.75 -12.62 -0.01
CA GLY A 36 -16.27 -11.74 -1.07
C GLY A 36 -15.29 -10.66 -1.53
N GLY A 37 -14.06 -10.64 -1.01
CA GLY A 37 -12.97 -9.79 -1.47
C GLY A 37 -12.55 -8.70 -0.47
N PHE A 38 -11.26 -8.35 -0.48
CA PHE A 38 -10.70 -7.32 0.41
C PHE A 38 -11.27 -5.92 0.17
N ASP A 39 -11.87 -5.66 -1.00
CA ASP A 39 -12.49 -4.38 -1.32
C ASP A 39 -13.79 -4.10 -0.52
N GLN A 40 -14.34 -5.12 0.15
CA GLN A 40 -15.49 -4.99 1.04
C GLN A 40 -15.18 -4.07 2.22
N LEU A 41 -13.95 -4.08 2.74
CA LEU A 41 -13.53 -3.23 3.84
C LEU A 41 -13.59 -1.73 3.48
N PRO A 42 -12.92 -1.23 2.43
CA PRO A 42 -13.05 0.17 2.04
C PRO A 42 -14.47 0.54 1.57
N LYS A 43 -15.22 -0.38 0.94
CA LYS A 43 -16.63 -0.16 0.59
C LYS A 43 -17.50 0.06 1.83
N ALA A 44 -17.27 -0.69 2.90
CA ALA A 44 -18.00 -0.53 4.16
C ALA A 44 -17.73 0.85 4.79
N PHE A 45 -16.47 1.31 4.80
CA PHE A 45 -16.14 2.68 5.24
C PHE A 45 -16.82 3.75 4.39
N HIS A 46 -16.82 3.59 3.06
CA HIS A 46 -17.50 4.52 2.17
C HIS A 46 -19.01 4.60 2.44
N LYS A 47 -19.66 3.45 2.69
CA LYS A 47 -21.08 3.40 3.07
C LYS A 47 -21.36 4.06 4.42
N ALA A 48 -20.45 3.95 5.38
CA ALA A 48 -20.59 4.54 6.71
C ALA A 48 -20.36 6.07 6.74
N LEU A 49 -19.73 6.63 5.70
CA LEU A 49 -19.39 8.06 5.60
C LEU A 49 -20.09 8.72 4.39
N PRO A 50 -21.44 8.77 4.39
CA PRO A 50 -22.19 9.32 3.26
C PRO A 50 -21.85 10.81 3.05
N ASN A 51 -21.64 11.20 1.80
CA ASN A 51 -21.34 12.58 1.38
C ASN A 51 -20.00 13.14 1.90
N VAL A 52 -19.11 12.31 2.46
CA VAL A 52 -17.78 12.74 2.91
C VAL A 52 -16.73 12.55 1.81
N ILE A 53 -16.77 11.43 1.10
CA ILE A 53 -15.76 11.06 0.10
C ILE A 53 -16.13 11.63 -1.27
N GLN A 54 -15.17 12.35 -1.88
CA GLN A 54 -15.29 12.88 -3.25
C GLN A 54 -14.28 12.16 -4.15
N PHE A 55 -14.79 11.39 -5.11
CA PHE A 55 -13.95 10.69 -6.09
C PHE A 55 -13.48 11.62 -7.21
N ASN A 56 -12.44 11.19 -7.94
CA ASN A 56 -11.87 11.92 -9.08
C ASN A 56 -11.39 13.34 -8.76
N CYS A 57 -10.99 13.58 -7.51
CA CYS A 57 -10.53 14.87 -7.01
C CYS A 57 -9.03 14.79 -6.67
N THR A 58 -8.16 15.07 -7.65
CA THR A 58 -6.71 14.97 -7.46
C THR A 58 -6.18 16.23 -6.80
N VAL A 59 -5.58 16.11 -5.62
CA VAL A 59 -4.94 17.23 -4.91
C VAL A 59 -3.66 17.63 -5.65
N GLU A 60 -3.50 18.93 -5.92
CA GLU A 60 -2.34 19.47 -6.64
C GLU A 60 -1.49 20.40 -5.77
N LYS A 61 -2.12 21.06 -4.79
CA LYS A 61 -1.43 22.01 -3.91
C LYS A 61 -2.06 22.10 -2.54
N ILE A 62 -1.22 22.19 -1.52
CA ILE A 62 -1.59 22.41 -0.12
C ILE A 62 -0.88 23.67 0.36
N MET A 63 -1.65 24.66 0.83
CA MET A 63 -1.12 25.93 1.29
C MET A 63 -1.59 26.23 2.72
N THR A 64 -0.65 26.41 3.64
CA THR A 64 -0.91 26.87 4.99
C THR A 64 -0.86 28.39 5.03
N LYS A 65 -1.94 29.04 5.50
CA LYS A 65 -2.00 30.50 5.66
C LYS A 65 -2.65 30.85 6.99
N GLY A 66 -1.86 31.42 7.90
CA GLY A 66 -2.30 31.66 9.28
C GLY A 66 -2.67 30.34 9.96
N ASN A 67 -3.86 30.28 10.57
CA ASN A 67 -4.33 29.10 11.30
C ASN A 67 -5.19 28.14 10.44
N LYS A 68 -5.10 28.22 9.12
CA LYS A 68 -5.89 27.38 8.20
C LYS A 68 -5.02 26.79 7.10
N VAL A 69 -5.47 25.68 6.54
CA VAL A 69 -4.92 25.03 5.36
C VAL A 69 -5.91 25.18 4.20
N ARG A 70 -5.41 25.50 3.01
CA ARG A 70 -6.16 25.55 1.76
C ARG A 70 -5.66 24.43 0.85
N VAL A 71 -6.54 23.49 0.54
CA VAL A 71 -6.25 22.37 -0.37
C VAL A 71 -6.85 22.68 -1.73
N PHE A 72 -6.00 22.66 -2.75
CA PHE A 72 -6.35 22.88 -4.14
C PHE A 72 -6.36 21.52 -4.83
N TYR A 73 -7.48 21.19 -5.46
CA TYR A 73 -7.64 19.93 -6.16
C TYR A 73 -8.33 20.12 -7.51
N ARG A 74 -8.10 19.19 -8.43
CA ARG A 74 -8.71 19.15 -9.74
C ARG A 74 -9.85 18.14 -9.74
N ALA A 75 -11.06 18.63 -9.97
CA ALA A 75 -12.24 17.81 -10.19
C ALA A 75 -12.41 17.50 -11.68
N PRO A 76 -13.22 16.49 -12.07
CA PRO A 76 -13.52 16.22 -13.48
C PRO A 76 -14.06 17.47 -14.17
N ASP A 77 -13.68 17.66 -15.43
CA ASP A 77 -14.20 18.72 -16.30
C ASP A 77 -14.01 20.16 -15.79
N THR A 78 -13.06 20.38 -14.86
CA THR A 78 -12.70 21.72 -14.37
C THR A 78 -11.36 22.19 -14.94
N LEU A 79 -11.36 23.39 -15.53
CA LEU A 79 -10.13 24.05 -16.01
C LEU A 79 -9.34 24.71 -14.87
N THR A 80 -10.03 25.11 -13.80
CA THR A 80 -9.44 25.79 -12.65
C THR A 80 -9.53 24.89 -11.40
N PRO A 81 -8.47 24.81 -10.58
CA PRO A 81 -8.50 24.04 -9.35
C PRO A 81 -9.58 24.56 -8.38
N THR A 82 -10.34 23.63 -7.81
CA THR A 82 -11.26 23.91 -6.71
C THR A 82 -10.48 24.02 -5.41
N ILE A 83 -10.98 24.81 -4.45
CA ILE A 83 -10.30 25.09 -3.19
C ILE A 83 -11.22 24.72 -2.03
N VAL A 84 -10.71 23.90 -1.12
CA VAL A 84 -11.33 23.69 0.20
C VAL A 84 -10.44 24.29 1.28
N THR A 85 -11.04 24.86 2.32
CA THR A 85 -10.32 25.41 3.47
C THR A 85 -10.66 24.61 4.71
N ALA A 86 -9.65 24.21 5.48
CA ALA A 86 -9.78 23.41 6.69
C ALA A 86 -8.81 23.89 7.79
N ASP A 87 -9.00 23.41 9.01
CA ASP A 87 -8.08 23.67 10.13
C ASP A 87 -6.79 22.85 10.04
N TYR A 88 -6.90 21.61 9.55
CA TYR A 88 -5.82 20.66 9.36
C TYR A 88 -6.05 19.89 8.06
N VAL A 89 -4.98 19.28 7.53
CA VAL A 89 -5.06 18.30 6.44
C VAL A 89 -4.27 17.06 6.83
N LEU A 90 -4.84 15.89 6.55
CA LEU A 90 -4.15 14.60 6.65
C LEU A 90 -3.88 14.08 5.24
N VAL A 91 -2.60 13.97 4.88
CA VAL A 91 -2.16 13.42 3.60
C VAL A 91 -1.98 11.91 3.75
N THR A 92 -2.77 11.13 3.00
CA THR A 92 -2.76 9.65 3.03
C THR A 92 -2.34 9.01 1.70
N SER A 93 -1.86 9.81 0.74
CA SER A 93 -1.27 9.31 -0.51
C SER A 93 0.06 8.61 -0.24
N THR A 94 0.52 7.76 -1.16
CA THR A 94 1.87 7.16 -1.06
C THR A 94 2.95 8.25 -1.00
N ALA A 95 4.14 7.90 -0.51
CA ALA A 95 5.24 8.86 -0.45
C ALA A 95 5.57 9.44 -1.84
N LYS A 96 5.55 8.59 -2.87
CA LYS A 96 5.78 8.99 -4.27
C LYS A 96 4.68 9.93 -4.78
N ALA A 97 3.40 9.59 -4.57
CA ALA A 97 2.29 10.43 -5.03
C ALA A 97 2.26 11.80 -4.33
N THR A 98 2.65 11.84 -3.05
CA THR A 98 2.76 13.08 -2.28
C THR A 98 3.72 14.09 -2.91
N ARG A 99 4.72 13.64 -3.70
CA ARG A 99 5.65 14.53 -4.40
C ARG A 99 5.01 15.30 -5.57
N HIS A 100 3.85 14.87 -6.06
CA HIS A 100 3.09 15.61 -7.06
C HIS A 100 2.29 16.77 -6.45
N ILE A 101 2.19 16.84 -5.12
CA ILE A 101 1.51 17.92 -4.41
C ILE A 101 2.51 19.04 -4.13
N GLN A 102 2.18 20.25 -4.57
CA GLN A 102 2.94 21.44 -4.20
C GLN A 102 2.58 21.89 -2.77
N PHE A 103 3.58 22.05 -1.91
CA PHE A 103 3.38 22.57 -0.54
C PHE A 103 3.84 24.01 -0.43
N LEU A 104 3.04 24.86 0.23
CA LEU A 104 3.35 26.26 0.53
C LEU A 104 3.04 26.58 2.02
N PRO A 105 4.04 26.85 2.87
CA PRO A 105 5.48 26.80 2.59
C PRO A 105 5.94 25.40 2.16
N PRO A 106 7.10 25.27 1.49
CA PRO A 106 7.66 23.97 1.14
C PRO A 106 7.87 23.11 2.39
N LEU A 107 7.77 21.79 2.20
CA LEU A 107 8.09 20.84 3.27
C LEU A 107 9.57 20.95 3.68
N SER A 108 9.89 20.52 4.89
CA SER A 108 11.28 20.48 5.36
C SER A 108 12.17 19.68 4.41
N SER A 109 13.47 20.00 4.40
CA SER A 109 14.46 19.26 3.58
C SER A 109 14.48 17.77 3.95
N ALA A 110 14.39 17.45 5.24
CA ALA A 110 14.36 16.07 5.72
C ALA A 110 13.15 15.30 5.19
N LYS A 111 11.93 15.87 5.29
CA LYS A 111 10.72 15.24 4.76
C LYS A 111 10.74 15.11 3.23
N THR A 112 11.16 16.17 2.55
CA THR A 112 11.29 16.15 1.08
C THR A 112 12.29 15.09 0.62
N HIS A 113 13.41 14.93 1.33
CA HIS A 113 14.38 13.89 1.08
C HIS A 113 13.78 12.49 1.30
N ALA A 114 13.14 12.28 2.46
CA ALA A 114 12.52 11.00 2.80
C ALA A 114 11.46 10.57 1.77
N LEU A 115 10.55 11.47 1.39
CA LEU A 115 9.52 11.20 0.37
C LEU A 115 10.10 10.84 -0.99
N ARG A 116 11.26 11.41 -1.34
CA ARG A 116 11.96 11.15 -2.61
C ARG A 116 12.74 9.84 -2.60
N SER A 117 13.40 9.53 -1.49
CA SER A 117 14.40 8.46 -1.43
C SER A 117 13.87 7.14 -0.87
N ILE A 118 12.74 7.14 -0.15
CA ILE A 118 12.10 5.91 0.31
C ILE A 118 11.92 4.92 -0.84
N HIS A 119 12.40 3.69 -0.63
CA HIS A 119 12.24 2.63 -1.60
C HIS A 119 10.83 2.04 -1.54
N TYR A 120 10.28 1.76 -2.72
CA TYR A 120 9.02 1.03 -2.87
C TYR A 120 9.33 -0.25 -3.64
N ALA A 121 8.90 -1.38 -3.09
CA ALA A 121 8.95 -2.64 -3.77
C ALA A 121 8.05 -2.63 -5.01
N SER A 122 8.44 -3.48 -5.94
CA SER A 122 7.71 -3.83 -7.14
C SER A 122 6.83 -5.03 -6.86
N SER A 123 5.66 -5.12 -7.51
CA SER A 123 4.81 -6.31 -7.36
C SER A 123 3.88 -6.50 -8.54
N SER A 124 3.81 -7.73 -9.01
CA SER A 124 2.91 -8.15 -10.08
C SER A 124 2.07 -9.35 -9.64
N LYS A 125 0.80 -9.36 -10.02
CA LYS A 125 -0.13 -10.47 -9.84
C LYS A 125 -0.83 -10.79 -11.15
N ILE A 126 -1.04 -12.07 -11.39
CA ILE A 126 -1.93 -12.57 -12.45
C ILE A 126 -2.87 -13.62 -11.87
N ALA A 127 -4.16 -13.33 -11.95
CA ALA A 127 -5.21 -14.26 -11.56
C ALA A 127 -5.85 -14.86 -12.82
N LEU A 128 -6.12 -16.16 -12.80
CA LEU A 128 -6.81 -16.87 -13.88
C LEU A 128 -8.15 -17.41 -13.34
N ALA A 129 -9.23 -17.19 -14.08
CA ALA A 129 -10.53 -17.75 -13.78
C ALA A 129 -10.69 -19.03 -14.59
N CYS A 130 -10.88 -20.16 -13.91
CA CYS A 130 -10.86 -21.50 -14.49
C CYS A 130 -12.19 -22.21 -14.27
N THR A 131 -12.78 -22.71 -15.36
CA THR A 131 -14.01 -23.51 -15.35
C THR A 131 -13.81 -24.90 -14.76
N GLU A 132 -12.58 -25.40 -14.78
CA GLU A 132 -12.16 -26.63 -14.11
C GLU A 132 -10.97 -26.34 -13.18
N LYS A 133 -11.10 -26.77 -11.92
CA LYS A 133 -10.08 -26.61 -10.88
C LYS A 133 -9.02 -27.70 -11.02
N PHE A 134 -8.21 -27.62 -12.07
CA PHE A 134 -7.27 -28.68 -12.44
C PHE A 134 -6.32 -29.08 -11.30
N TRP A 135 -5.93 -28.14 -10.44
CA TRP A 135 -5.08 -28.37 -9.27
C TRP A 135 -5.72 -29.30 -8.22
N GLU A 136 -7.06 -29.40 -8.16
CA GLU A 136 -7.73 -30.33 -7.23
C GLU A 136 -7.48 -31.80 -7.62
N LYS A 137 -7.16 -32.08 -8.89
CA LYS A 137 -6.75 -33.43 -9.34
C LYS A 137 -5.41 -33.85 -8.74
N ASP A 138 -4.56 -32.88 -8.40
CA ASP A 138 -3.28 -33.08 -7.72
C ASP A 138 -3.46 -33.14 -6.19
N GLY A 139 -4.70 -33.07 -5.69
CA GLY A 139 -5.02 -33.08 -4.27
C GLY A 139 -4.83 -31.72 -3.58
N ILE A 140 -4.68 -30.64 -4.34
CA ILE A 140 -4.39 -29.30 -3.80
C ILE A 140 -5.69 -28.59 -3.40
N GLN A 141 -5.75 -28.13 -2.14
CA GLN A 141 -6.85 -27.33 -1.59
C GLN A 141 -6.26 -26.19 -0.75
N GLY A 142 -6.24 -24.98 -1.30
CA GLY A 142 -5.53 -23.85 -0.70
C GLY A 142 -4.00 -23.99 -0.73
N GLY A 143 -3.32 -23.11 0.00
CA GLY A 143 -1.86 -23.09 0.06
C GLY A 143 -1.20 -22.54 -1.21
N GLN A 144 0.05 -22.92 -1.44
CA GLN A 144 0.85 -22.40 -2.54
C GLN A 144 1.84 -23.42 -3.10
N SER A 145 2.21 -23.25 -4.36
CA SER A 145 3.40 -23.84 -4.97
C SER A 145 4.48 -22.79 -5.12
N ILE A 146 5.73 -23.20 -4.90
CA ILE A 146 6.92 -22.35 -5.01
C ILE A 146 7.80 -22.91 -6.13
N THR A 147 8.26 -22.06 -7.02
CA THR A 147 9.12 -22.42 -8.14
C THR A 147 10.19 -21.36 -8.38
N ASP A 148 11.33 -21.79 -8.92
CA ASP A 148 12.39 -20.92 -9.41
C ASP A 148 12.07 -20.32 -10.81
N ARG A 149 10.99 -20.78 -11.45
CA ARG A 149 10.47 -20.25 -12.72
C ARG A 149 9.92 -18.83 -12.55
N PRO A 150 9.73 -18.07 -13.66
CA PRO A 150 9.26 -16.69 -13.59
C PRO A 150 7.99 -16.46 -12.78
N SER A 151 7.07 -17.43 -12.70
CA SER A 151 5.83 -17.29 -11.93
C SER A 151 6.02 -17.20 -10.41
N ARG A 152 7.14 -17.72 -9.89
CA ARG A 152 7.58 -17.75 -8.48
C ARG A 152 6.61 -18.41 -7.50
N PHE A 153 5.52 -17.74 -7.17
CA PHE A 153 4.51 -18.25 -6.24
C PHE A 153 3.15 -18.38 -6.92
N ILE A 154 2.57 -19.57 -6.81
CA ILE A 154 1.23 -19.89 -7.29
C ILE A 154 0.36 -20.12 -6.06
N TYR A 155 -0.66 -19.31 -5.86
CA TYR A 155 -1.58 -19.44 -4.72
C TYR A 155 -2.90 -20.03 -5.17
N TYR A 156 -3.31 -21.10 -4.49
CA TYR A 156 -4.57 -21.78 -4.74
C TYR A 156 -5.65 -21.20 -3.84
N PRO A 157 -6.89 -21.06 -4.31
CA PRO A 157 -7.94 -20.40 -3.55
C PRO A 157 -8.26 -21.18 -2.27
N SER A 158 -8.47 -20.44 -1.18
CA SER A 158 -8.94 -20.98 0.11
C SER A 158 -10.47 -20.95 0.25
N HIS A 159 -11.17 -20.51 -0.80
CA HIS A 159 -12.62 -20.44 -0.90
C HIS A 159 -13.13 -21.11 -2.17
N ASN A 160 -14.44 -21.37 -2.22
CA ASN A 160 -15.12 -21.88 -3.40
C ASN A 160 -16.21 -20.89 -3.84
N PHE A 161 -16.34 -20.70 -5.16
CA PHE A 161 -17.48 -20.00 -5.73
C PHE A 161 -18.66 -20.96 -5.91
N SER A 162 -19.88 -20.47 -5.66
CA SER A 162 -21.11 -21.26 -5.84
C SER A 162 -21.35 -21.69 -7.29
N SER A 163 -20.75 -20.98 -8.26
CA SER A 163 -20.76 -21.34 -9.67
C SER A 163 -19.91 -22.56 -10.02
N GLY A 164 -19.04 -23.01 -9.10
CA GLY A 164 -18.04 -24.05 -9.36
C GLY A 164 -16.75 -23.54 -10.02
N LEU A 165 -16.70 -22.26 -10.43
CA LEU A 165 -15.50 -21.61 -10.95
C LEU A 165 -14.38 -21.61 -9.89
N GLY A 166 -13.13 -21.80 -10.30
CA GLY A 166 -11.96 -21.57 -9.45
C GLY A 166 -11.16 -20.37 -9.95
N VAL A 167 -10.72 -19.50 -9.06
CA VAL A 167 -9.80 -18.41 -9.40
C VAL A 167 -8.46 -18.69 -8.74
N ILE A 168 -7.44 -18.97 -9.55
CA ILE A 168 -6.07 -19.22 -9.10
C ILE A 168 -5.25 -17.95 -9.25
N LEU A 169 -4.46 -17.60 -8.24
CA LEU A 169 -3.43 -16.58 -8.37
C LEU A 169 -2.19 -17.27 -8.95
N ALA A 170 -2.14 -17.31 -10.27
CA ALA A 170 -1.20 -18.11 -11.05
C ALA A 170 0.25 -17.60 -10.99
N SER A 171 0.44 -16.34 -10.62
CA SER A 171 1.75 -15.81 -10.24
C SER A 171 1.57 -14.62 -9.31
N TYR A 172 2.38 -14.58 -8.25
CA TYR A 172 2.57 -13.43 -7.39
C TYR A 172 4.06 -13.20 -7.18
N THR A 173 4.56 -12.07 -7.68
CA THR A 173 5.98 -11.72 -7.61
C THR A 173 6.21 -10.38 -6.95
N TRP A 174 7.40 -10.24 -6.36
CA TRP A 174 7.92 -9.02 -5.75
C TRP A 174 9.27 -8.64 -6.33
N ASN A 175 9.64 -7.36 -6.14
CA ASN A 175 10.98 -6.85 -6.44
C ASN A 175 11.46 -7.21 -7.85
N ASP A 176 12.68 -7.74 -8.00
CA ASP A 176 13.26 -8.07 -9.30
C ASP A 176 12.45 -9.11 -10.08
N ASP A 177 11.77 -10.04 -9.40
CA ASP A 177 10.87 -11.00 -10.05
C ASP A 177 9.62 -10.32 -10.64
N ALA A 178 9.15 -9.23 -10.04
CA ALA A 178 8.07 -8.42 -10.60
C ALA A 178 8.54 -7.53 -11.75
N GLU A 179 9.79 -7.04 -11.69
CA GLU A 179 10.41 -6.24 -12.75
C GLU A 179 10.60 -7.05 -14.05
N PHE A 180 10.84 -8.36 -13.96
CA PHE A 180 10.89 -9.25 -15.12
C PHE A 180 9.66 -9.12 -16.04
N PHE A 181 8.47 -8.96 -15.46
CA PHE A 181 7.20 -8.85 -16.20
C PHE A 181 6.86 -7.42 -16.62
N LEU A 182 7.54 -6.41 -16.09
CA LEU A 182 7.22 -5.01 -16.35
C LEU A 182 7.24 -4.65 -17.85
N PRO A 183 8.27 -5.02 -18.65
CA PRO A 183 8.32 -4.67 -20.07
C PRO A 183 7.43 -5.54 -20.97
N LEU A 184 6.84 -6.62 -20.43
CA LEU A 184 6.04 -7.56 -21.23
C LEU A 184 4.62 -7.04 -21.45
N THR A 185 4.03 -7.35 -22.60
CA THR A 185 2.57 -7.20 -22.78
C THR A 185 1.83 -8.20 -21.90
N ASP A 186 0.56 -7.95 -21.66
CA ASP A 186 -0.29 -8.81 -20.83
C ASP A 186 -0.41 -10.22 -21.44
N GLU A 187 -0.49 -10.33 -22.76
CA GLU A 187 -0.52 -11.62 -23.46
C GLU A 187 0.79 -12.39 -23.29
N LYS A 188 1.95 -11.69 -23.30
CA LYS A 188 3.23 -12.35 -23.11
C LYS A 188 3.46 -12.76 -21.65
N TYR A 189 2.98 -11.97 -20.69
CA TYR A 189 2.95 -12.36 -19.28
C TYR A 189 2.10 -13.62 -19.10
N LEU A 190 0.85 -13.61 -19.59
CA LEU A 190 -0.02 -14.79 -19.56
C LEU A 190 0.64 -16.02 -20.20
N ASP A 191 1.26 -15.87 -21.36
CA ASP A 191 1.96 -16.94 -22.08
C ASP A 191 3.08 -17.58 -21.23
N VAL A 192 3.87 -16.79 -20.51
CA VAL A 192 4.90 -17.30 -19.59
C VAL A 192 4.27 -18.06 -18.43
N VAL A 193 3.25 -17.49 -17.80
CA VAL A 193 2.59 -18.09 -16.62
C VAL A 193 1.89 -19.39 -16.97
N LEU A 194 1.20 -19.46 -18.11
CA LEU A 194 0.58 -20.69 -18.59
C LEU A 194 1.61 -21.78 -18.90
N GLN A 195 2.81 -21.40 -19.36
CA GLN A 195 3.90 -22.36 -19.55
C GLN A 195 4.41 -22.90 -18.21
N ASP A 196 4.60 -22.03 -17.21
CA ASP A 196 5.02 -22.45 -15.88
C ASP A 196 3.98 -23.36 -15.22
N LEU A 197 2.68 -23.01 -15.30
CA LEU A 197 1.59 -23.86 -14.81
C LEU A 197 1.55 -25.21 -15.53
N SER A 198 1.74 -25.23 -16.86
CA SER A 198 1.81 -26.46 -17.66
C SER A 198 2.92 -27.38 -17.14
N ASP A 199 4.11 -26.83 -16.89
CA ASP A 199 5.26 -27.59 -16.41
C ASP A 199 5.09 -28.03 -14.93
N ILE A 200 4.49 -27.20 -14.08
CA ILE A 200 4.27 -27.52 -12.66
C ILE A 200 3.20 -28.60 -12.49
N HIS A 201 2.08 -28.47 -13.19
CA HIS A 201 0.92 -29.37 -13.06
C HIS A 201 0.89 -30.50 -14.09
N GLN A 202 1.90 -30.58 -14.96
CA GLN A 202 2.03 -31.64 -15.96
C GLN A 202 0.79 -31.78 -16.87
N VAL A 203 0.18 -30.65 -17.21
CA VAL A 203 -0.96 -30.55 -18.14
C VAL A 203 -0.55 -29.75 -19.37
N SER A 204 -1.26 -29.91 -20.49
CA SER A 204 -0.92 -29.12 -21.68
C SER A 204 -1.31 -27.65 -21.52
N LYS A 205 -0.54 -26.77 -22.13
CA LYS A 205 -0.84 -25.34 -22.17
C LYS A 205 -2.18 -25.05 -22.83
N GLU A 206 -2.53 -25.80 -23.88
CA GLU A 206 -3.80 -25.67 -24.59
C GLU A 206 -4.99 -26.02 -23.68
N TYR A 207 -4.82 -27.04 -22.82
CA TYR A 207 -5.83 -27.39 -21.82
C TYR A 207 -6.01 -26.25 -20.80
N LEU A 208 -4.93 -25.63 -20.34
CA LEU A 208 -5.02 -24.47 -19.44
C LEU A 208 -5.67 -23.26 -20.12
N GLN A 209 -5.35 -22.98 -21.38
CA GLN A 209 -5.98 -21.90 -22.16
C GLN A 209 -7.48 -22.12 -22.35
N TYR A 210 -7.88 -23.37 -22.60
CA TYR A 210 -9.30 -23.72 -22.74
C TYR A 210 -10.05 -23.63 -21.40
N THR A 211 -9.41 -24.08 -20.34
CA THR A 211 -10.04 -24.18 -19.01
C THR A 211 -10.08 -22.83 -18.30
N CYS A 212 -9.02 -22.04 -18.45
CA CYS A 212 -8.82 -20.75 -17.81
C CYS A 212 -8.84 -19.63 -18.86
N ASP A 213 -10.04 -19.32 -19.35
CA ASP A 213 -10.26 -18.42 -20.49
C ASP A 213 -10.32 -16.93 -20.11
N GLN A 214 -10.30 -16.61 -18.81
CA GLN A 214 -10.29 -15.25 -18.30
C GLN A 214 -9.11 -15.01 -17.38
N TYR A 215 -8.53 -13.81 -17.45
CA TYR A 215 -7.42 -13.41 -16.60
C TYR A 215 -7.45 -11.93 -16.26
N VAL A 216 -6.82 -11.57 -15.15
CA VAL A 216 -6.54 -10.18 -14.75
C VAL A 216 -5.09 -10.09 -14.32
N ILE A 217 -4.39 -9.08 -14.82
CA ILE A 217 -3.02 -8.75 -14.45
C ILE A 217 -3.02 -7.40 -13.73
N GLN A 218 -2.31 -7.32 -12.61
CA GLN A 218 -2.04 -6.07 -11.91
C GLN A 218 -0.53 -5.92 -11.72
N LYS A 219 0.04 -4.86 -12.30
CA LYS A 219 1.44 -4.44 -12.11
C LYS A 219 1.46 -3.15 -11.32
N TRP A 220 1.77 -3.21 -10.03
CA TRP A 220 1.63 -2.05 -9.12
C TRP A 220 2.57 -0.89 -9.44
N GLN A 221 3.69 -1.15 -10.10
CA GLN A 221 4.63 -0.12 -10.56
C GLN A 221 4.03 0.79 -11.64
N LEU A 222 3.03 0.29 -12.38
CA LEU A 222 2.33 1.05 -13.42
C LEU A 222 1.06 1.73 -12.90
N ASP A 223 0.69 1.51 -11.62
CA ASP A 223 -0.45 2.19 -11.04
C ASP A 223 -0.17 3.69 -10.90
N LYS A 224 -1.00 4.49 -11.56
CA LYS A 224 -0.84 5.95 -11.65
C LYS A 224 -1.08 6.69 -10.33
N HIS A 225 -1.65 6.03 -9.32
CA HIS A 225 -1.98 6.63 -8.04
C HIS A 225 -0.99 6.21 -6.94
N SER A 226 -0.60 4.94 -6.87
CA SER A 226 0.34 4.44 -5.87
C SER A 226 1.80 4.64 -6.30
N LEU A 227 2.09 4.54 -7.59
CA LEU A 227 3.43 4.64 -8.20
C LEU A 227 4.43 3.60 -7.65
N GLY A 228 3.93 2.44 -7.24
CA GLY A 228 4.68 1.35 -6.60
C GLY A 228 3.73 0.45 -5.78
N ALA A 229 4.23 -0.70 -5.32
CA ALA A 229 3.43 -1.63 -4.54
C ALA A 229 3.28 -1.17 -3.08
N PHE A 230 4.41 -1.11 -2.36
CA PHE A 230 4.46 -0.74 -0.95
C PHE A 230 5.88 -0.31 -0.57
N ALA A 231 6.01 0.48 0.49
CA ALA A 231 7.31 0.81 1.07
C ALA A 231 8.09 -0.45 1.45
N ALA A 232 9.38 -0.51 1.11
CA ALA A 232 10.26 -1.61 1.47
C ALA A 232 11.67 -1.04 1.70
N PHE A 233 12.05 -0.79 2.95
CA PHE A 233 13.28 -0.05 3.23
C PHE A 233 14.54 -0.81 2.84
N THR A 234 15.37 -0.16 2.04
CA THR A 234 16.78 -0.53 1.81
C THR A 234 17.64 -0.11 3.01
N PRO A 235 18.92 -0.54 3.11
CA PRO A 235 19.79 -0.21 4.24
C PRO A 235 19.79 1.29 4.58
N TYR A 236 19.84 1.59 5.88
CA TYR A 236 19.81 2.94 6.48
C TYR A 236 18.48 3.71 6.40
N GLN A 237 17.58 3.38 5.49
CA GLN A 237 16.33 4.15 5.32
C GLN A 237 15.45 4.18 6.57
N PHE A 238 15.46 3.10 7.38
CA PHE A 238 14.75 3.10 8.65
C PHE A 238 15.21 4.21 9.58
N VAL A 239 16.53 4.36 9.76
CA VAL A 239 17.12 5.37 10.65
C VAL A 239 16.97 6.77 10.05
N ASP A 240 17.22 6.90 8.75
CA ASP A 240 17.30 8.20 8.08
C ASP A 240 15.93 8.83 7.80
N TYR A 241 14.91 8.01 7.53
CA TYR A 241 13.64 8.49 6.97
C TYR A 241 12.41 8.27 7.85
N SER A 242 12.40 7.29 8.77
CA SER A 242 11.18 6.96 9.55
C SER A 242 10.61 8.16 10.29
N GLN A 243 11.45 8.92 10.99
CA GLN A 243 11.01 10.10 11.74
C GLN A 243 10.43 11.19 10.81
N ALA A 244 11.08 11.43 9.67
CA ALA A 244 10.66 12.44 8.71
C ALA A 244 9.36 12.05 8.01
N LEU A 245 9.11 10.76 7.76
CA LEU A 245 7.85 10.26 7.19
C LEU A 245 6.72 10.29 8.22
N PHE A 246 7.03 10.00 9.49
CA PHE A 246 6.10 10.02 10.62
C PHE A 246 5.61 11.43 10.96
N ASN A 247 6.53 12.41 11.03
CA ASN A 247 6.24 13.73 11.60
C ASN A 247 5.22 14.53 10.77
N HIS A 248 4.37 15.29 11.46
CA HIS A 248 3.59 16.35 10.82
C HIS A 248 4.44 17.61 10.61
N GLU A 249 3.99 18.51 9.73
CA GLU A 249 4.60 19.83 9.54
C GLU A 249 3.55 20.92 9.72
N GLY A 250 3.52 21.51 10.92
CA GLY A 250 2.46 22.42 11.33
C GLY A 250 1.10 21.71 11.26
N ARG A 251 0.19 22.24 10.44
CA ARG A 251 -1.19 21.73 10.28
C ARG A 251 -1.34 20.65 9.19
N VAL A 252 -0.22 20.17 8.64
CA VAL A 252 -0.16 19.12 7.60
C VAL A 252 0.35 17.83 8.22
N HIS A 253 -0.55 16.86 8.40
CA HIS A 253 -0.23 15.54 8.96
C HIS A 253 -0.10 14.51 7.84
N PHE A 254 0.58 13.40 8.14
CA PHE A 254 0.85 12.33 7.18
C PHE A 254 0.48 10.98 7.79
N ALA A 255 -0.13 10.12 6.96
CA ALA A 255 -0.42 8.74 7.28
C ALA A 255 -0.35 7.89 6.01
N GLY A 256 -0.40 6.57 6.18
CA GLY A 256 -0.13 5.59 5.14
C GLY A 256 0.76 4.48 5.67
N GLU A 257 0.92 3.42 4.87
CA GLU A 257 1.78 2.27 5.18
C GLU A 257 3.24 2.69 5.37
N HIS A 258 3.71 3.68 4.62
CA HIS A 258 5.07 4.19 4.60
C HIS A 258 5.40 5.09 5.79
N ALA A 259 4.39 5.53 6.55
CA ALA A 259 4.53 6.42 7.69
C ALA A 259 4.52 5.67 9.04
N ALA A 260 4.53 4.33 9.02
CA ALA A 260 4.57 3.45 10.19
C ALA A 260 5.22 2.10 9.83
N GLN A 261 5.25 1.17 10.78
CA GLN A 261 5.83 -0.17 10.63
C GLN A 261 4.91 -1.24 11.23
N PRO A 262 4.99 -2.49 10.74
CA PRO A 262 5.75 -2.93 9.55
C PRO A 262 5.10 -2.51 8.22
N HIS A 263 5.86 -2.28 7.16
CA HIS A 263 5.30 -1.87 5.86
C HIS A 263 4.48 -2.98 5.16
N ALA A 264 3.72 -2.61 4.11
CA ALA A 264 2.91 -3.50 3.27
C ALA A 264 1.60 -4.06 3.90
N TRP A 265 1.25 -3.65 5.12
CA TRP A 265 0.06 -4.15 5.82
C TRP A 265 -1.07 -3.11 5.94
N ILE A 266 -2.32 -3.58 5.77
CA ILE A 266 -3.53 -2.78 6.01
C ILE A 266 -3.55 -2.29 7.46
N ASP A 267 -3.20 -3.15 8.43
CA ASP A 267 -3.16 -2.81 9.85
C ASP A 267 -2.23 -1.61 10.12
N THR A 268 -1.03 -1.62 9.54
CA THR A 268 -0.08 -0.51 9.65
C THR A 268 -0.61 0.80 9.09
N ALA A 269 -1.29 0.75 7.93
CA ALA A 269 -1.93 1.93 7.35
C ALA A 269 -3.06 2.47 8.25
N MET A 270 -3.85 1.58 8.86
CA MET A 270 -4.91 1.96 9.80
C MET A 270 -4.34 2.56 11.08
N LYS A 271 -3.31 1.93 11.66
CA LYS A 271 -2.61 2.42 12.86
C LYS A 271 -2.00 3.81 12.63
N SER A 272 -1.38 4.05 11.48
CA SER A 272 -0.79 5.36 11.16
C SER A 272 -1.86 6.44 10.97
N ALA A 273 -3.02 6.09 10.40
CA ALA A 273 -4.17 6.98 10.28
C ALA A 273 -4.79 7.32 11.64
N VAL A 274 -5.01 6.33 12.51
CA VAL A 274 -5.52 6.53 13.88
C VAL A 274 -4.58 7.42 14.68
N ARG A 275 -3.27 7.17 14.61
CA ARG A 275 -2.25 8.04 15.22
C ARG A 275 -2.39 9.48 14.72
N ALA A 276 -2.41 9.69 13.40
CA ALA A 276 -2.46 11.04 12.85
C ALA A 276 -3.76 11.77 13.22
N ALA A 277 -4.89 11.07 13.23
CA ALA A 277 -6.17 11.61 13.69
C ALA A 277 -6.15 11.98 15.17
N SER A 278 -5.53 11.14 16.02
CA SER A 278 -5.32 11.44 17.44
C SER A 278 -4.48 12.69 17.64
N ASN A 279 -3.38 12.85 16.89
CA ASN A 279 -2.54 14.05 16.96
C ASN A 279 -3.33 15.30 16.56
N ILE A 280 -4.11 15.25 15.46
CA ILE A 280 -4.97 16.36 15.05
C ILE A 280 -5.98 16.71 16.14
N HIS A 281 -6.57 15.71 16.79
CA HIS A 281 -7.52 15.93 17.88
C HIS A 281 -6.86 16.65 19.07
N HIS A 282 -5.69 16.21 19.51
CA HIS A 282 -4.94 16.86 20.59
C HIS A 282 -4.54 18.29 20.21
N ASP A 283 -3.95 18.50 19.03
CA ASP A 283 -3.56 19.83 18.55
C ASP A 283 -4.75 20.79 18.44
N SER A 284 -5.94 20.26 18.11
CA SER A 284 -7.17 21.06 18.06
C SER A 284 -7.67 21.48 19.44
N SER A 285 -7.40 20.67 20.46
CA SER A 285 -7.77 20.94 21.86
C SER A 285 -6.83 21.94 22.54
N GLU A 286 -5.56 21.96 22.13
CA GLU A 286 -4.54 22.90 22.63
C GLU A 286 -4.53 24.24 21.90
N ALA A 287 -5.21 24.36 20.75
CA ALA A 287 -5.37 25.64 20.07
C ALA A 287 -6.05 26.64 21.03
N PRO A 288 -5.44 27.81 21.33
CA PRO A 288 -6.00 28.71 22.31
C PRO A 288 -7.41 29.12 21.87
N MET A 289 -8.41 28.65 22.63
CA MET A 289 -9.70 29.32 22.72
C MET A 289 -9.36 30.80 22.86
N LEU A 290 -9.85 31.64 21.95
CA LEU A 290 -9.81 33.10 22.11
C LEU A 290 -10.45 33.40 23.46
N LYS A 291 -9.62 33.49 24.52
CA LYS A 291 -10.04 33.96 25.82
C LYS A 291 -10.51 35.39 25.55
N LYS A 292 -11.81 35.60 25.69
CA LYS A 292 -12.36 36.95 25.83
C LYS A 292 -11.49 37.69 26.83
N GLU A 293 -11.17 38.92 26.46
CA GLU A 293 -10.22 39.81 27.11
C GLU A 293 -10.23 39.72 28.64
N GLY A 294 -9.02 39.65 29.21
CA GLY A 294 -8.74 39.99 30.60
C GLY A 294 -8.69 38.80 31.55
N GLU A 295 -7.56 38.09 31.58
CA GLU A 295 -6.85 37.71 32.82
C GLU A 295 -5.57 36.93 32.47
N TRP A 296 -4.46 37.34 33.09
CA TRP A 296 -3.14 36.75 32.92
C TRP A 296 -2.96 35.64 33.97
N GLU A 297 -2.69 34.41 33.53
CA GLU A 297 -2.05 33.41 34.38
C GLU A 297 -0.82 32.87 33.67
N GLN A 298 0.30 32.83 34.41
CA GLN A 298 1.58 32.34 33.92
C GLN A 298 1.56 30.81 33.80
N PRO A 299 2.22 30.21 32.79
CA PRO A 299 2.33 28.77 32.72
C PRO A 299 3.34 28.26 33.75
N GLY A 300 2.85 27.45 34.69
CA GLY A 300 3.69 26.66 35.58
C GLY A 300 4.51 25.65 34.78
N SER A 301 5.81 25.60 35.06
CA SER A 301 6.74 24.60 34.54
C SER A 301 6.40 23.21 35.07
N PHE A 302 6.15 22.23 34.21
CA PHE A 302 6.26 20.81 34.58
C PHE A 302 6.82 19.95 33.43
N LEU A 303 8.12 19.68 33.56
CA LEU A 303 8.84 18.41 33.42
C LEU A 303 8.45 17.41 32.31
N GLN A 304 9.46 17.13 31.47
CA GLN A 304 9.64 15.92 30.63
C GLN A 304 9.64 14.63 31.46
N LYS A 305 9.10 13.56 30.87
CA LYS A 305 9.43 12.12 31.07
C LYS A 305 8.82 11.37 29.87
N GLU A 306 9.61 10.85 28.94
CA GLU A 306 10.26 9.52 28.94
C GLU A 306 9.26 8.35 29.03
N ASP A 307 9.42 7.44 28.05
CA ASP A 307 8.86 6.09 27.91
C ASP A 307 7.47 5.90 27.26
N LEU A 308 7.46 5.79 25.92
CA LEU A 308 7.07 4.59 25.14
C LEU A 308 7.01 4.87 23.62
#